data_AF-A0AAE2BYZ5-F1
#
_entry.id   AF-A0AAE2BYZ5-F1
#
_cell.length_a   1.000
_cell.length_b   1.000
_cell.length_c   1.000
_cell.angle_alpha   90.00
_cell.angle_beta   90.00
_cell.angle_gamma   90.00
#
_symmetry.space_group_name_H-M   'P 1'
#
loop_
_entity.id
_entity.type
_entity.pdbx_description
1 polymer ?
#
loop_
_entity_poly.entity_id
_entity_poly.type
_entity_poly.pdbx_seq_one_letter_code
_entity_poly.pdbx_strand_id
1 'polypeptide(L)'
;MDLNLAISNRAGVGDPLSPYIFIICAEALNCLLQVCEIKGSIRGVAVARSTPKVSHLLFADDTLIFFQATKDALIRVREVLDTYEKASGQQINLQKSSIVFS
;
A
#
# COMPACT_ATOMS: atom_id res chain seq x y z
N MET A 1 -5.22 12.57 -0.02
CA MET A 1 -4.21 12.46 1.04
C MET A 1 -3.44 11.23 0.70
N ASP A 2 -2.15 11.40 0.49
CA ASP A 2 -1.35 10.42 -0.23
C ASP A 2 -0.23 9.99 0.70
N LEU A 3 -0.18 8.70 1.01
CA LEU A 3 0.85 8.10 1.85
C LEU A 3 1.88 7.45 0.92
N ASN A 4 3.11 7.93 1.00
CA ASN A 4 4.25 7.26 0.41
C ASN A 4 4.86 6.30 1.43
N LEU A 5 5.02 5.05 1.03
CA LEU A 5 5.44 3.95 1.86
C LEU A 5 6.70 3.33 1.24
N ALA A 6 7.81 3.42 1.95
CA ALA A 6 9.02 2.71 1.56
C ALA A 6 8.98 1.31 2.18
N ILE A 7 8.85 0.28 1.35
CA ILE A 7 8.92 -1.11 1.81
C ILE A 7 10.39 -1.51 1.77
N SER A 8 10.97 -1.85 2.92
CA SER A 8 12.38 -2.21 2.99
C SER A 8 12.59 -3.65 2.51
N ASN A 9 12.91 -3.83 1.24
CA ASN A 9 13.27 -5.13 0.67
C ASN A 9 14.61 -5.62 1.24
N ARG A 10 14.58 -6.61 2.14
CA ARG A 10 15.75 -7.45 2.46
C ARG A 10 15.74 -8.72 1.59
N ALA A 11 15.53 -8.57 0.29
CA ALA A 11 15.81 -9.66 -0.64
C ALA A 11 17.31 -9.59 -0.97
N GLY A 12 18.09 -10.55 -0.48
CA GLY A 12 19.51 -10.63 -0.77
C GLY A 12 19.75 -10.76 -2.27
N VAL A 13 20.66 -9.95 -2.81
CA VAL A 13 21.13 -10.04 -4.20
C VAL A 13 21.73 -11.43 -4.41
N GLY A 14 20.98 -12.36 -5.03
CA GLY A 14 21.48 -13.71 -5.33
C GLY A 14 20.46 -14.86 -5.32
N ASP A 15 19.24 -14.67 -4.81
CA ASP A 15 18.22 -15.73 -4.84
C ASP A 15 17.28 -15.57 -6.06
N PRO A 16 17.26 -16.54 -7.01
CA PRO A 16 16.37 -16.50 -8.18
C PRO A 16 14.87 -16.50 -7.83
N LEU A 17 14.49 -16.85 -6.60
CA LEU A 17 13.09 -16.84 -6.14
C LEU A 17 12.62 -15.50 -5.55
N SER A 18 13.56 -14.64 -5.13
CA SER A 18 13.22 -13.37 -4.49
C SER A 18 12.30 -12.43 -5.31
N PRO A 19 12.39 -12.35 -6.66
CA PRO A 19 11.47 -11.51 -7.44
C PRO A 19 10.03 -12.03 -7.40
N TYR A 20 9.84 -13.35 -7.37
CA TYR A 20 8.52 -13.97 -7.32
C TYR A 20 7.84 -13.75 -5.97
N ILE A 21 8.61 -13.87 -4.88
CA ILE A 21 8.11 -13.57 -3.53
C ILE A 21 7.67 -12.12 -3.42
N PHE A 22 8.46 -11.20 -4.00
CA PHE A 22 8.10 -9.78 -4.04
C PHE A 22 6.76 -9.54 -4.76
N ILE A 23 6.56 -10.16 -5.92
CA ILE A 23 5.31 -10.05 -6.68
C ILE A 23 4.12 -10.59 -5.87
N ILE A 24 4.28 -11.73 -5.19
CA ILE A 24 3.22 -12.31 -4.37
C ILE A 24 2.87 -11.41 -3.18
N CYS A 25 3.88 -10.83 -2.52
CA CYS A 25 3.67 -9.88 -1.44
C CYS A 25 2.96 -8.61 -1.93
N ALA A 26 3.38 -8.04 -3.06
CA ALA A 26 2.72 -6.90 -3.67
C ALA A 26 1.24 -7.21 -3.99
N GLU A 27 0.95 -8.39 -4.55
CA GLU A 27 -0.42 -8.80 -4.85
C GLU A 27 -1.26 -9.01 -3.59
N ALA A 28 -0.67 -9.52 -2.51
CA ALA A 28 -1.35 -9.63 -1.21
C ALA A 28 -1.74 -8.25 -0.66
N LEU A 29 -0.86 -7.25 -0.76
CA LEU A 29 -1.15 -5.88 -0.35
C LEU A 29 -2.26 -5.25 -1.22
N ASN A 30 -2.19 -5.44 -2.54
CA ASN A 30 -3.22 -5.03 -3.49
C ASN A 30 -4.60 -5.62 -3.09
N CYS A 31 -4.68 -6.93 -2.83
CA CYS A 31 -5.90 -7.59 -2.39
C CYS A 31 -6.47 -6.98 -1.09
N LEU A 32 -5.63 -6.72 -0.08
CA LEU A 32 -6.08 -6.13 1.18
C LEU A 32 -6.66 -4.72 0.97
N LEU A 33 -6.01 -3.91 0.14
CA LEU A 33 -6.46 -2.55 -0.17
C LEU A 33 -7.76 -2.56 -0.98
N GLN A 34 -7.89 -3.46 -1.96
CA GLN A 34 -9.12 -3.63 -2.73
C GLN A 34 -10.31 -4.02 -1.84
N VAL A 35 -10.12 -4.92 -0.88
CA VAL A 35 -11.18 -5.28 0.09
C VAL A 35 -11.63 -4.07 0.89
N CYS A 36 -10.71 -3.20 1.31
CA CYS A 36 -11.04 -1.97 2.02
C CYS A 36 -11.73 -0.94 1.13
N GLU A 37 -11.41 -0.90 -0.16
CA GLU A 37 -12.07 -0.04 -1.15
C GLU A 37 -13.50 -0.50 -1.44
N ILE A 38 -13.72 -1.81 -1.63
CA ILE A 38 -15.06 -2.41 -1.83
C ILE A 38 -15.95 -2.17 -0.61
N LYS A 39 -15.40 -2.27 0.60
CA LYS A 39 -16.12 -1.96 1.84
C LYS A 39 -16.39 -0.47 2.04
N GLY A 40 -15.85 0.40 1.19
CA GLY A 40 -15.97 1.85 1.29
C GLY A 40 -15.17 2.47 2.44
N SER A 41 -14.33 1.67 3.12
CA SER A 41 -13.46 2.11 4.23
C SER A 41 -12.30 2.98 3.76
N ILE A 42 -11.85 2.77 2.52
CA ILE A 42 -10.88 3.60 1.82
C ILE A 42 -11.53 4.06 0.52
N ARG A 43 -11.39 5.34 0.16
CA ARG A 43 -11.80 5.85 -1.15
C ARG A 43 -10.57 6.35 -1.89
N GLY A 44 -10.27 5.70 -3.02
CA GLY A 44 -9.24 6.15 -3.94
C GLY A 44 -9.60 7.47 -4.62
N VAL A 45 -8.63 8.01 -5.35
CA VAL A 45 -8.75 9.25 -6.11
C VAL A 45 -9.10 8.93 -7.56
N ALA A 46 -9.99 9.73 -8.16
CA ALA A 46 -10.28 9.67 -9.59
C ALA A 46 -9.77 10.94 -10.26
N VAL A 47 -9.05 10.79 -11.37
CA VAL A 47 -8.51 11.92 -12.15
C VAL A 47 -9.62 12.68 -12.88
N ALA A 48 -10.70 11.99 -13.28
CA ALA A 48 -11.89 12.60 -13.86
C ALA A 48 -13.17 11.88 -13.39
N ARG A 49 -14.34 12.49 -13.61
CA ARG A 49 -15.65 11.97 -13.15
C ARG A 49 -16.01 10.58 -13.68
N SER A 50 -15.39 10.13 -14.77
CA SER A 50 -15.67 8.86 -15.43
C SER A 50 -14.45 7.92 -15.49
N THR A 51 -13.38 8.22 -14.75
CA THR A 51 -12.21 7.35 -14.68
C THR A 51 -12.30 6.37 -13.51
N PRO A 52 -11.71 5.18 -13.62
CA PRO A 52 -11.52 4.29 -12.48
C PRO A 52 -10.86 5.03 -11.31
N LYS A 53 -11.28 4.71 -10.09
CA LYS A 53 -10.63 5.21 -8.88
C LYS A 53 -9.33 4.44 -8.68
N VAL A 54 -8.28 5.15 -8.31
CA VAL A 54 -6.98 4.59 -7.95
C VAL A 54 -6.79 4.81 -6.46
N SER A 55 -6.73 3.72 -5.71
CA SER A 55 -6.48 3.74 -4.26
C SER A 55 -5.02 3.52 -3.92
N HIS A 56 -4.22 2.93 -4.81
CA HIS A 56 -2.81 2.65 -4.56
C HIS A 56 -2.00 2.41 -5.84
N LEU A 57 -0.68 2.61 -5.75
CA LEU A 57 0.30 2.29 -6.79
C LEU A 57 1.46 1.54 -6.13
N LEU A 58 1.77 0.35 -6.64
CA LEU A 58 2.83 -0.52 -6.11
C LEU A 58 4.01 -0.48 -7.09
N PHE A 59 5.16 -0.01 -6.63
CA PHE A 59 6.45 -0.12 -7.32
C PHE A 59 7.36 -1.08 -6.56
N ALA A 60 8.53 -1.40 -7.14
CA ALA A 60 9.48 -2.34 -6.55
C ALA A 60 9.94 -1.93 -5.14
N ASP A 61 10.22 -0.65 -4.94
CA ASP A 61 10.79 -0.13 -3.69
C ASP A 61 9.85 0.81 -2.93
N ASP A 62 8.87 1.38 -3.63
CA ASP A 62 7.95 2.39 -3.10
C ASP A 62 6.50 2.01 -3.37
N THR A 63 5.63 2.33 -2.42
CA THR A 63 4.18 2.14 -2.54
C THR A 63 3.49 3.45 -2.21
N LEU A 64 2.60 3.90 -3.09
CA LEU A 64 1.75 5.06 -2.86
C LEU A 64 0.33 4.60 -2.54
N ILE A 65 -0.28 5.14 -1.49
CA ILE A 65 -1.66 4.85 -1.10
C ILE A 65 -2.44 6.16 -1.07
N PHE A 66 -3.52 6.22 -1.85
CA PHE A 66 -4.40 7.36 -2.01
C PHE A 66 -5.69 7.13 -1.22
N PHE A 67 -6.00 8.03 -0.29
CA PHE A 67 -7.22 7.95 0.50
C PHE A 67 -7.76 9.33 0.88
N GLN A 68 -9.00 9.36 1.36
CA GLN A 68 -9.62 10.58 1.85
C GLN A 68 -8.94 11.06 3.14
N ALA A 69 -8.73 12.37 3.28
CA ALA A 69 -8.05 12.98 4.43
C ALA A 69 -8.89 12.96 5.74
N THR A 70 -9.33 11.79 6.18
CA THR A 70 -10.08 11.60 7.43
C THR A 70 -9.27 10.74 8.39
N LYS A 71 -9.46 10.97 9.69
CA LYS A 71 -8.82 10.15 10.75
C LYS A 71 -9.20 8.68 10.62
N ASP A 72 -10.46 8.41 10.30
CA ASP A 72 -10.96 7.04 10.13
C ASP A 72 -10.24 6.35 8.97
N ALA A 73 -10.12 6.99 7.81
CA ALA A 73 -9.42 6.41 6.67
C ALA A 73 -7.93 6.14 6.99
N LEU A 74 -7.27 7.05 7.72
CA LEU A 74 -5.89 6.85 8.17
C LEU A 74 -5.76 5.62 9.09
N ILE A 75 -6.68 5.45 10.05
CA ILE A 75 -6.70 4.29 10.93
C ILE A 75 -6.89 3.01 10.11
N ARG A 76 -7.78 3.01 9.12
CA ARG A 76 -7.99 1.85 8.24
C ARG A 76 -6.77 1.50 7.41
N VAL A 77 -6.10 2.50 6.83
CA VAL A 77 -4.84 2.28 6.12
C VAL A 77 -3.81 1.68 7.06
N ARG A 78 -3.70 2.18 8.30
CA ARG A 78 -2.79 1.61 9.30
C ARG A 78 -3.12 0.14 9.63
N GLU A 79 -4.38 -0.20 9.82
CA GLU A 79 -4.82 -1.59 10.07
C GLU A 79 -4.45 -2.54 8.92
N VAL A 80 -4.60 -2.09 7.67
CA VAL A 80 -4.21 -2.85 6.47
C VAL A 80 -2.71 -3.09 6.46
N LEU A 81 -1.94 -2.04 6.72
CA LEU A 81 -0.48 -2.10 6.76
C LEU A 81 0.01 -3.04 7.88
N ASP A 82 -0.54 -2.94 9.09
CA ASP A 82 -0.19 -3.83 10.20
C ASP A 82 -0.55 -5.30 9.90
N THR A 83 -1.66 -5.53 9.18
CA THR A 83 -2.07 -6.87 8.73
C THR A 83 -1.09 -7.42 7.69
N TYR A 84 -0.69 -6.57 6.74
CA TYR A 84 0.30 -6.90 5.71
C TYR A 84 1.66 -7.27 6.32
N GLU A 85 2.16 -6.47 7.28
CA GLU A 85 3.43 -6.75 7.94
C GLU A 85 3.41 -8.10 8.67
N LYS A 86 2.30 -8.40 9.36
CA LYS A 86 2.11 -9.68 10.07
C LYS A 86 2.00 -10.87 9.12
N ALA A 87 1.35 -10.71 7.97
CA ALA A 87 1.14 -11.79 7.01
C ALA A 87 2.37 -12.07 6.14
N SER A 88 3.06 -11.01 5.69
CA SER A 88 4.23 -11.11 4.80
C SER A 88 5.55 -11.27 5.54
N GLY A 89 5.61 -10.86 6.81
CA GLY A 89 6.86 -10.72 7.57
C GLY A 89 7.75 -9.57 7.11
N GLN A 90 7.31 -8.78 6.11
CA GLN A 90 8.00 -7.57 5.69
C GLN A 90 7.69 -6.43 6.66
N GLN A 91 8.65 -5.53 6.82
CA GLN A 91 8.45 -4.32 7.62
C GLN A 91 8.43 -3.08 6.75
N ILE A 92 7.50 -2.22 7.08
CA ILE A 92 7.32 -0.89 6.51
C ILE A 92 8.35 0.02 7.15
N ASN A 93 9.12 0.71 6.31
CA ASN A 93 10.06 1.68 6.79
C ASN A 93 9.35 3.01 7.09
N LEU A 94 8.85 3.16 8.31
CA LEU A 94 8.16 4.38 8.75
C LEU A 94 9.06 5.63 8.73
N GLN A 95 10.39 5.48 8.83
CA GLN A 95 11.32 6.62 8.74
C GLN A 95 11.41 7.19 7.32
N LYS A 96 11.19 6.34 6.31
CA LYS A 96 11.17 6.72 4.90
C LYS A 96 9.75 6.94 4.37
N SER A 97 8.73 6.66 5.18
CA SER A 97 7.34 6.83 4.80
C SER A 97 6.86 8.25 5.16
N SER A 98 6.09 8.87 4.29
CA SER A 98 5.60 10.23 4.48
C SER A 98 4.15 10.38 4.05
N ILE A 99 3.42 11.20 4.78
CA ILE A 99 2.04 11.56 4.47
C ILE A 99 2.04 12.95 3.84
N VAL A 100 1.40 13.09 2.67
CA VAL A 100 1.29 14.34 1.94
C VAL A 100 -0.18 14.75 1.79
N PHE A 101 -0.41 16.06 1.88
CA PHE A 101 -1.71 16.71 1.73
C PHE A 101 -1.72 17.51 0.42
N SER A 102 -2.75 17.31 -0.39
CA SER A 102 -3.02 18.05 -1.63
C SER A 102 -4.51 18.34 -1.76
#